data_AF-A0A969JFS1-F1
#
_entry.id   AF-A0A969JFS1-F1
#
_cell.length_a   1.000
_cell.length_b   1.000
_cell.length_c   1.000
_cell.angle_alpha   90.00
_cell.angle_beta   90.00
_cell.angle_gamma   90.00
#
_symmetry.space_group_name_H-M   'P 1'
#
loop_
_entity.id
_entity.type
_entity.pdbx_description
1 polymer ?
#
loop_
_entity_poly.entity_id
_entity_poly.type
_entity_poly.pdbx_seq_one_letter_code
_entity_poly.pdbx_strand_id
1 'polypeptide(L)'
;MKNLFGDNHGLDEKSVDFLTKALEKANLPGFDYVEFKQAITNLAKMNIDEPTAFKSAFGTAMTMGLTKEKLLETAKHYKNVLQKEKEQFDASFQKQQESKIGANLKSVEELTRKIADNEEKLRALQAEIEQNRAKIKELDYEREQSYSKIEDAKNKFTFTHQSIVNQIDKDIQNIQTFI
;
A
#
# COMPACT_ATOMS: atom_id res chain seq x y z
N MET A 1 7.68 -38.13 5.24
CA MET A 1 8.83 -38.00 6.18
C MET A 1 8.65 -36.95 7.29
N LYS A 2 7.49 -36.29 7.41
CA LYS A 2 7.27 -35.14 8.32
C LYS A 2 7.56 -35.43 9.81
N ASN A 3 7.19 -36.61 10.29
CA ASN A 3 7.39 -37.00 11.70
C ASN A 3 8.82 -37.51 11.99
N LEU A 4 9.67 -37.68 10.98
CA LEU A 4 11.08 -38.10 11.18
C LEU A 4 11.97 -36.95 11.66
N PHE A 5 11.57 -35.71 11.32
CA PHE A 5 12.32 -34.49 11.58
C PHE A 5 11.49 -33.45 12.37
N GLY A 6 10.25 -33.79 12.78
CA GLY A 6 9.23 -32.82 13.16
C GLY A 6 8.58 -32.98 14.54
N ASP A 7 8.92 -34.00 15.33
CA ASP A 7 8.43 -34.07 16.71
C ASP A 7 9.35 -33.23 17.62
N ASN A 8 9.31 -31.89 17.50
CA ASN A 8 9.86 -30.95 18.49
C ASN A 8 9.27 -29.52 18.36
N HIS A 9 8.85 -29.00 19.50
CA HIS A 9 8.14 -27.73 19.73
C HIS A 9 8.81 -26.48 19.11
N GLY A 10 8.08 -25.73 18.27
CA GLY A 10 8.43 -24.36 17.85
C GLY A 10 8.86 -24.16 16.39
N LEU A 11 8.81 -25.19 15.54
CA LEU A 11 9.12 -25.08 14.11
C LEU A 11 7.90 -24.59 13.30
N ASP A 12 8.14 -23.73 12.29
CA ASP A 12 7.10 -23.27 11.37
C ASP A 12 6.64 -24.41 10.45
N GLU A 13 5.34 -24.71 10.47
CA GLU A 13 4.77 -25.87 9.77
C GLU A 13 4.97 -25.82 8.25
N LYS A 14 4.96 -24.63 7.65
CA LYS A 14 5.16 -24.45 6.21
C LYS A 14 6.61 -24.71 5.82
N SER A 15 7.55 -24.22 6.63
CA SER A 15 8.98 -24.46 6.45
C SER A 15 9.32 -25.93 6.60
N VAL A 16 8.74 -26.60 7.59
CA VAL A 16 8.87 -28.05 7.77
C VAL A 16 8.30 -28.81 6.56
N ASP A 17 7.11 -28.46 6.10
CA ASP A 17 6.49 -29.09 4.92
C ASP A 17 7.32 -28.89 3.65
N PHE A 18 7.82 -27.67 3.42
CA PHE A 18 8.65 -27.33 2.27
C PHE A 18 9.96 -28.12 2.25
N LEU A 19 10.70 -28.11 3.37
CA LEU A 19 11.97 -28.83 3.48
C LEU A 19 11.76 -30.35 3.42
N THR A 20 10.70 -30.87 4.03
CA THR A 20 10.36 -32.30 3.95
C THR A 20 10.10 -32.73 2.51
N LYS A 21 9.36 -31.94 1.73
CA LYS A 21 9.12 -32.21 0.30
C LYS A 21 10.41 -32.17 -0.52
N ALA A 22 11.32 -31.26 -0.20
CA ALA A 22 12.62 -31.19 -0.88
C ALA A 22 13.48 -32.44 -0.61
N LEU A 23 13.47 -32.94 0.63
CA LEU A 23 14.12 -34.20 0.98
C LEU A 23 13.46 -35.40 0.29
N GLU A 24 12.12 -35.47 0.26
CA GLU A 24 11.36 -36.53 -0.43
C GLU A 24 11.65 -36.56 -1.93
N LYS A 25 11.80 -35.39 -2.57
CA LYS A 25 12.18 -35.28 -3.98
C LYS A 25 13.63 -35.72 -4.25
N ALA A 26 14.50 -35.56 -3.26
CA ALA A 26 15.91 -35.93 -3.33
C ALA A 26 16.18 -37.35 -2.77
N ASN A 27 15.13 -38.15 -2.51
CA ASN A 27 15.26 -39.46 -1.92
C ASN A 27 16.13 -40.39 -2.78
N LEU A 28 17.02 -41.14 -2.15
CA LEU A 28 17.90 -42.08 -2.85
C LEU A 28 17.24 -43.46 -2.90
N PRO A 29 17.56 -44.28 -3.92
CA PRO A 29 17.08 -45.65 -3.97
C PRO A 29 17.84 -46.55 -2.98
N GLY A 30 17.12 -47.51 -2.38
CA GLY A 30 17.68 -48.48 -1.44
C GLY A 30 17.53 -48.04 0.02
N PHE A 31 18.19 -48.77 0.92
CA PHE A 31 18.20 -48.42 2.34
C PHE A 31 19.23 -47.30 2.56
N ASP A 32 18.80 -46.11 2.94
CA ASP A 32 19.67 -44.94 3.11
C ASP A 32 19.52 -44.27 4.49
N TYR A 33 20.06 -43.07 4.66
CA TYR A 33 19.95 -42.30 5.91
C TYR A 33 18.51 -42.06 6.39
N VAL A 34 17.55 -41.85 5.49
CA VAL A 34 16.15 -41.63 5.82
C VAL A 34 15.52 -42.91 6.38
N GLU A 35 15.70 -44.05 5.71
CA GLU A 35 15.22 -45.36 6.21
C GLU A 35 15.93 -45.74 7.51
N PHE A 36 17.22 -45.45 7.63
CA PHE A 36 17.98 -45.64 8.85
C PHE A 36 17.42 -44.82 10.02
N LYS A 37 17.12 -43.53 9.78
CA LYS A 37 16.51 -42.66 10.78
C LYS A 37 15.11 -43.15 11.15
N GLN A 38 14.34 -43.64 10.19
CA GLN A 38 13.02 -44.22 10.43
C GLN A 38 13.09 -45.49 11.28
N ALA A 39 14.06 -46.37 11.01
CA ALA A 39 14.29 -47.55 11.83
C ALA A 39 14.64 -47.18 13.28
N ILE A 40 15.53 -46.20 13.49
CA ILE A 40 15.86 -45.69 14.84
C ILE A 40 14.62 -45.11 15.53
N THR A 41 13.84 -44.29 14.84
CA THR A 41 12.61 -43.70 15.41
C THR A 41 11.60 -44.78 15.80
N ASN A 42 11.46 -45.85 15.01
CA ASN A 42 10.58 -46.97 15.36
C ASN A 42 11.08 -47.76 16.57
N LEU A 43 12.39 -48.00 16.69
CA LEU A 43 13.00 -48.66 17.85
C LEU A 43 12.87 -47.81 19.12
N ALA A 44 13.03 -46.49 19.00
CA ALA A 44 12.85 -45.56 20.12
C ALA A 44 11.40 -45.59 20.66
N LYS A 45 10.39 -45.76 19.80
CA LYS A 45 8.98 -45.95 20.23
C LYS A 45 8.75 -47.24 21.03
N MET A 46 9.69 -48.19 20.97
CA MET A 46 9.67 -49.43 21.76
C MET A 46 10.48 -49.29 23.07
N ASN A 47 10.78 -48.06 23.51
CA ASN A 47 11.61 -47.76 24.68
C ASN A 47 13.02 -48.38 24.63
N ILE A 48 13.56 -48.58 23.42
CA ILE A 48 14.96 -48.98 23.25
C ILE A 48 15.84 -47.73 23.38
N ASP A 49 16.92 -47.82 24.16
CA ASP A 49 17.85 -46.72 24.32
C ASP A 49 18.54 -46.36 22.99
N GLU A 50 18.87 -45.08 22.82
CA GLU A 50 19.39 -44.55 21.55
C GLU A 50 20.65 -45.31 21.06
N PRO A 51 21.69 -45.57 21.88
CA PRO A 51 22.84 -46.38 21.46
C PRO A 51 22.47 -47.77 20.94
N THR A 52 21.57 -48.47 21.63
CA THR A 52 21.09 -49.80 21.21
C THR A 52 20.23 -49.72 19.95
N ALA A 53 19.39 -48.70 19.81
CA ALA A 53 18.57 -48.47 18.62
C ALA A 53 19.44 -48.21 17.37
N PHE A 54 20.48 -47.39 17.49
CA PHE A 54 21.44 -47.14 16.40
C PHE A 54 22.19 -48.41 15.98
N LYS A 55 22.72 -49.18 16.94
CA LYS A 55 23.43 -50.43 16.66
C LYS A 55 22.52 -51.48 16.00
N SER A 56 21.29 -51.60 16.51
CA SER A 56 20.30 -52.56 16.00
C SER A 56 19.82 -52.19 14.60
N ALA A 57 19.48 -50.91 14.37
CA ALA A 57 19.13 -50.42 13.04
C ALA A 57 20.27 -50.62 12.04
N PHE A 58 21.52 -50.40 12.46
CA PHE A 58 22.68 -50.58 11.59
C PHE A 58 22.94 -52.05 11.27
N GLY A 59 22.77 -52.94 12.25
CA GLY A 59 22.82 -54.39 12.05
C GLY A 59 21.86 -54.87 10.97
N THR A 60 20.60 -54.42 11.03
CA THR A 60 19.59 -54.73 10.00
C THR A 60 19.91 -54.07 8.66
N ALA A 61 20.39 -52.84 8.65
CA ALA A 61 20.71 -52.14 7.41
C ALA A 61 21.92 -52.77 6.67
N MET A 62 22.90 -53.29 7.41
CA MET A 62 24.05 -54.01 6.82
C MET A 62 23.63 -55.26 6.05
N THR A 63 22.62 -56.01 6.52
CA THR A 63 22.11 -57.17 5.77
C THR A 63 21.41 -56.77 4.47
N MET A 64 20.98 -55.51 4.36
CA MET A 64 20.42 -54.90 3.16
C MET A 64 21.46 -54.18 2.29
N GLY A 65 22.76 -54.32 2.60
CA GLY A 65 23.86 -53.77 1.81
C GLY A 65 24.29 -52.34 2.18
N LEU A 66 23.76 -51.78 3.28
CA LEU A 66 24.21 -50.47 3.77
C LEU A 66 25.58 -50.60 4.48
N THR A 67 26.55 -49.77 4.08
CA THR A 67 27.81 -49.59 4.82
C THR A 67 27.80 -48.28 5.61
N LYS A 68 28.71 -48.15 6.58
CA LYS A 68 28.88 -46.90 7.33
C LYS A 68 29.22 -45.74 6.41
N GLU A 69 30.07 -45.98 5.42
CA GLU A 69 30.49 -45.00 4.43
C GLU A 69 29.29 -44.55 3.60
N LYS A 70 28.43 -45.49 3.15
CA LYS A 70 27.22 -45.17 2.39
C LYS A 70 26.20 -44.40 3.23
N LEU A 71 26.04 -44.75 4.51
CA LEU A 71 25.18 -44.03 5.44
C LEU A 71 25.64 -42.57 5.64
N LEU A 72 26.95 -42.35 5.77
CA LEU A 72 27.50 -41.01 5.89
C LEU A 72 27.39 -40.21 4.58
N GLU A 73 27.55 -40.86 3.43
CA GLU A 73 27.38 -40.24 2.11
C GLU A 73 25.93 -39.79 1.90
N THR A 74 24.97 -40.67 2.16
CA THR A 74 23.54 -40.37 2.02
C THR A 74 23.09 -39.30 3.01
N ALA A 75 23.59 -39.30 4.25
CA ALA A 75 23.34 -38.23 5.21
C ALA A 75 23.88 -36.87 4.73
N LYS A 76 25.09 -36.84 4.16
CA LYS A 76 25.68 -35.63 3.57
C LYS A 76 24.87 -35.14 2.37
N HIS A 77 24.36 -36.05 1.54
CA HIS A 77 23.47 -35.71 0.43
C HIS A 77 22.24 -34.94 0.92
N TYR A 78 21.49 -35.48 1.89
CA TYR A 78 20.31 -34.80 2.42
C TYR A 78 20.64 -33.46 3.10
N LYS A 79 21.78 -33.37 3.81
CA LYS A 79 22.26 -32.10 4.36
C LYS A 79 22.54 -31.07 3.26
N ASN A 80 23.16 -31.48 2.16
CA ASN A 80 23.46 -30.61 1.03
C ASN A 80 22.18 -30.17 0.31
N VAL A 81 21.16 -31.02 0.21
CA VAL A 81 19.84 -30.66 -0.32
C VAL A 81 19.23 -29.53 0.52
N LEU A 82 19.18 -29.70 1.85
CA LEU A 82 18.66 -28.66 2.75
C LEU A 82 19.44 -27.35 2.65
N GLN A 83 20.77 -27.43 2.53
CA GLN A 83 21.62 -26.24 2.35
C GLN A 83 21.30 -25.50 1.05
N LYS A 84 21.10 -26.22 -0.06
CA LYS A 84 20.71 -25.63 -1.34
C LYS A 84 19.33 -24.98 -1.28
N GLU A 85 18.35 -25.63 -0.63
CA GLU A 85 17.02 -25.05 -0.45
C GLU A 85 17.08 -23.77 0.38
N LYS A 86 17.89 -23.74 1.44
CA LYS A 86 18.13 -22.53 2.24
C LYS A 86 18.73 -21.41 1.39
N GLU A 87 19.75 -21.69 0.59
CA GLU A 87 20.38 -20.70 -0.29
C GLU A 87 19.41 -20.13 -1.34
N GLN A 88 18.58 -20.99 -1.93
CA GLN A 88 17.54 -20.56 -2.87
C GLN A 88 16.45 -19.72 -2.20
N PHE A 89 16.05 -20.08 -0.98
CA PHE A 89 15.12 -19.31 -0.18
C PHE A 89 15.68 -17.93 0.13
N ASP A 90 16.91 -17.84 0.63
CA ASP A 90 17.57 -16.58 0.99
C ASP A 90 17.67 -15.66 -0.24
N ALA A 91 18.07 -16.20 -1.40
CA ALA A 91 18.14 -15.44 -2.65
C ALA A 91 16.76 -14.92 -3.10
N SER A 92 15.72 -15.75 -3.00
CA SER A 92 14.36 -15.38 -3.36
C SER A 92 13.79 -14.33 -2.40
N PHE A 93 14.09 -14.46 -1.11
CA PHE A 93 13.70 -13.51 -0.08
C PHE A 93 14.36 -12.15 -0.30
N GLN A 94 15.66 -12.12 -0.56
CA GLN A 94 16.39 -10.89 -0.86
C GLN A 94 15.79 -10.18 -2.10
N LYS A 95 15.53 -10.92 -3.18
CA LYS A 95 14.90 -10.37 -4.39
C LYS A 95 13.52 -9.79 -4.10
N GLN A 96 12.72 -10.45 -3.28
CA GLN A 96 11.39 -9.96 -2.90
C GLN A 96 11.48 -8.70 -2.02
N GLN A 97 12.45 -8.65 -1.11
CA GLN A 97 12.72 -7.49 -0.27
C GLN A 97 13.13 -6.28 -1.12
N GLU A 98 14.12 -6.44 -2.01
CA GLU A 98 14.58 -5.40 -2.93
C GLU A 98 13.44 -4.90 -3.85
N SER A 99 12.64 -5.81 -4.40
CA SER A 99 11.52 -5.45 -5.25
C SER A 99 10.44 -4.65 -4.51
N LYS A 100 10.10 -5.03 -3.27
CA LYS A 100 9.10 -4.30 -2.47
C LYS A 100 9.62 -2.94 -2.03
N ILE A 101 10.86 -2.87 -1.56
CA ILE A 101 11.48 -1.61 -1.15
C ILE A 101 11.60 -0.68 -2.36
N GLY A 102 12.07 -1.17 -3.50
CA GLY A 102 12.17 -0.38 -4.74
C GLY A 102 10.81 0.11 -5.24
N ALA A 103 9.77 -0.72 -5.19
CA ALA A 103 8.40 -0.32 -5.54
C ALA A 103 7.84 0.75 -4.58
N ASN A 104 8.13 0.62 -3.29
CA ASN A 104 7.73 1.62 -2.30
C ASN A 104 8.46 2.96 -2.51
N LEU A 105 9.76 2.93 -2.79
CA LEU A 105 10.54 4.14 -3.08
C LEU A 105 9.99 4.88 -4.31
N LYS A 106 9.71 4.16 -5.41
CA LYS A 106 9.07 4.76 -6.60
C LYS A 106 7.70 5.36 -6.28
N SER A 107 6.88 4.65 -5.51
CA SER A 107 5.57 5.16 -5.08
C SER A 107 5.70 6.45 -4.26
N VAL A 108 6.69 6.53 -3.36
CA VAL A 108 6.97 7.74 -2.59
C VAL A 108 7.36 8.89 -3.50
N GLU A 109 8.30 8.67 -4.44
CA GLU A 109 8.70 9.70 -5.42
C GLU A 109 7.52 10.20 -6.26
N GLU A 110 6.67 9.30 -6.75
CA GLU A 110 5.47 9.66 -7.52
C GLU A 110 4.47 10.48 -6.69
N LEU A 111 4.24 10.09 -5.43
CA LEU A 111 3.35 10.82 -4.53
C LEU A 111 3.92 12.20 -4.19
N THR A 112 5.23 12.32 -3.95
CA THR A 112 5.90 13.60 -3.71
C THR A 112 5.74 14.55 -4.91
N ARG A 113 5.91 14.05 -6.14
CA ARG A 113 5.66 14.87 -7.35
C ARG A 113 4.20 15.32 -7.44
N LYS A 114 3.24 14.42 -7.22
CA LYS A 114 1.82 14.75 -7.22
C LYS A 114 1.46 15.80 -6.16
N ILE A 115 2.09 15.75 -4.98
CA ILE A 115 1.90 16.75 -3.94
C ILE A 115 2.39 18.12 -4.44
N ALA A 116 3.60 18.20 -4.99
CA ALA A 116 4.16 19.46 -5.52
C ALA A 116 3.27 20.07 -6.63
N ASP A 117 2.81 19.25 -7.58
CA ASP A 117 1.90 19.68 -8.65
C ASP A 117 0.57 20.19 -8.10
N ASN A 118 0.02 19.52 -7.09
CA ASN A 118 -1.23 19.92 -6.46
C ASN A 118 -1.09 21.21 -5.65
N GLU A 119 0.05 21.41 -4.97
CA GLU A 119 0.35 22.66 -4.27
C GLU A 119 0.46 23.83 -5.24
N GLU A 120 1.06 23.63 -6.42
CA GLU A 120 1.11 24.66 -7.46
C GLU A 120 -0.28 25.03 -7.96
N LYS A 121 -1.12 24.04 -8.27
CA LYS A 121 -2.52 24.27 -8.65
C LYS A 121 -3.30 25.00 -7.56
N LEU A 122 -3.08 24.65 -6.31
CA LEU A 122 -3.74 25.30 -5.17
C LEU A 122 -3.33 26.78 -5.07
N ARG A 123 -2.05 27.11 -5.27
CA ARG A 123 -1.59 28.50 -5.34
C ARG A 123 -2.23 29.27 -6.49
N ALA A 124 -2.32 28.66 -7.68
CA ALA A 124 -2.95 29.28 -8.83
C ALA A 124 -4.44 29.56 -8.59
N LEU A 125 -5.18 28.58 -8.06
CA LEU A 125 -6.59 28.74 -7.71
C LEU A 125 -6.81 29.79 -6.62
N GLN A 126 -5.93 29.87 -5.62
CA GLN A 126 -5.99 30.92 -4.61
C GLN A 126 -5.78 32.31 -5.21
N ALA A 127 -4.83 32.46 -6.13
CA ALA A 127 -4.60 33.72 -6.83
C ALA A 127 -5.83 34.13 -7.67
N GLU A 128 -6.44 33.18 -8.37
CA GLU A 128 -7.66 33.40 -9.15
C GLU A 128 -8.85 33.82 -8.25
N ILE A 129 -9.02 33.17 -7.09
CA ILE A 129 -10.04 33.54 -6.10
C ILE A 129 -9.86 34.99 -5.64
N GLU A 130 -8.64 35.41 -5.34
CA GLU A 130 -8.37 36.78 -4.90
C GLU A 130 -8.59 37.81 -6.01
N GLN A 131 -8.22 37.49 -7.26
CA GLN A 131 -8.53 38.33 -8.42
C GLN A 131 -10.05 38.50 -8.61
N ASN A 132 -10.81 37.42 -8.53
CA ASN A 132 -12.26 37.46 -8.65
C ASN A 132 -12.91 38.24 -7.51
N ARG A 133 -12.42 38.10 -6.27
CA ARG A 133 -12.87 38.91 -5.12
C ARG A 133 -12.61 40.39 -5.32
N ALA A 134 -11.44 40.76 -5.85
CA ALA A 134 -11.13 42.14 -6.16
C ALA A 134 -12.07 42.69 -7.24
N LYS A 135 -12.35 41.90 -8.29
CA LYS A 135 -13.25 42.31 -9.36
C LYS A 135 -14.70 42.49 -8.89
N ILE A 136 -15.18 41.62 -8.01
CA ILE A 136 -16.51 41.77 -7.38
C ILE A 136 -16.61 43.10 -6.63
N LYS A 137 -15.61 43.45 -5.82
CA LYS A 137 -15.60 44.72 -5.07
C LYS A 137 -15.62 45.94 -6.00
N GLU A 138 -14.86 45.89 -7.09
CA GLU A 138 -14.85 46.95 -8.10
C GLU A 138 -16.23 47.12 -8.75
N LEU A 139 -16.84 46.01 -9.20
CA LEU A 139 -18.16 46.02 -9.82
C LEU A 139 -19.27 46.47 -8.85
N ASP A 140 -19.20 46.08 -7.57
CA ASP A 140 -20.14 46.54 -6.55
C ASP A 140 -20.04 48.06 -6.33
N TYR A 141 -18.82 48.61 -6.34
CA TYR A 141 -18.60 50.05 -6.23
C TYR A 141 -19.16 50.80 -7.45
N GLU A 142 -18.86 50.33 -8.67
CA GLU A 142 -19.40 50.90 -9.91
C GLU A 142 -20.92 50.85 -9.97
N ARG A 143 -21.51 49.74 -9.50
CA ARG A 143 -22.96 49.55 -9.39
C ARG A 143 -23.57 50.60 -8.46
N GLU A 144 -23.01 50.79 -7.28
CA GLU A 144 -23.51 51.76 -6.29
C GLU A 144 -23.45 53.19 -6.83
N GLN A 145 -22.34 53.57 -7.46
CA GLN A 145 -22.19 54.87 -8.11
C GLN A 145 -23.22 55.08 -9.23
N SER A 146 -23.49 54.04 -10.01
CA SER A 146 -24.48 54.10 -11.09
C SER A 146 -25.90 54.25 -10.53
N TYR A 147 -26.26 53.50 -9.48
CA TYR A 147 -27.55 53.65 -8.81
C TYR A 147 -27.76 55.06 -8.26
N SER A 148 -26.75 55.61 -7.57
CA SER A 148 -26.81 56.97 -7.02
C SER A 148 -27.05 58.02 -8.12
N LYS A 149 -26.33 57.92 -9.25
CA LYS A 149 -26.52 58.84 -10.39
C LYS A 149 -27.90 58.73 -11.02
N ILE A 150 -28.43 57.52 -11.16
CA ILE A 150 -29.78 57.29 -11.71
C ILE A 150 -30.83 57.89 -10.78
N GLU A 151 -30.71 57.66 -9.47
CA GLU A 151 -31.65 58.20 -8.48
C GLU A 151 -31.58 59.73 -8.42
N ASP A 152 -30.39 60.32 -8.47
CA ASP A 152 -30.22 61.77 -8.55
C ASP A 152 -30.86 62.35 -9.82
N ALA A 153 -30.69 61.71 -10.97
CA ALA A 153 -31.30 62.14 -12.23
C ALA A 153 -32.84 62.08 -12.14
N LYS A 154 -33.39 61.01 -11.58
CA LYS A 154 -34.83 60.84 -11.34
C LYS A 154 -35.37 61.93 -10.40
N ASN A 155 -34.67 62.21 -9.30
CA ASN A 155 -35.08 63.23 -8.34
C ASN A 155 -35.06 64.63 -8.95
N LYS A 156 -33.99 64.96 -9.69
CA LYS A 156 -33.88 66.24 -10.43
C LYS A 156 -35.02 66.39 -11.45
N PHE A 157 -35.27 65.36 -12.24
CA PHE A 157 -36.35 65.38 -13.23
C PHE A 157 -37.73 65.58 -12.57
N THR A 158 -38.03 64.81 -11.52
CA THR A 158 -39.30 64.89 -10.79
C THR A 158 -39.49 66.27 -10.16
N PHE A 159 -38.44 66.84 -9.57
CA PHE A 159 -38.47 68.19 -9.01
C PHE A 159 -38.73 69.25 -10.09
N THR A 160 -37.99 69.19 -11.21
CA THR A 160 -38.19 70.12 -12.33
C THR A 160 -39.59 70.01 -12.91
N HIS A 161 -40.09 68.78 -13.11
CA HIS A 161 -41.45 68.54 -13.58
C HIS A 161 -42.49 69.17 -12.64
N GLN A 162 -42.40 68.92 -11.33
CA GLN A 162 -43.32 69.49 -10.34
C GLN A 162 -43.26 71.02 -10.32
N SER A 163 -42.07 71.60 -10.45
CA SER A 163 -41.90 73.06 -10.51
C SER A 163 -42.59 73.67 -11.73
N ILE A 164 -42.49 73.02 -12.90
CA ILE A 164 -43.16 73.48 -14.13
C ILE A 164 -44.68 73.36 -13.99
N VAL A 165 -45.18 72.23 -13.47
CA VAL A 165 -46.61 72.03 -13.21
C VAL A 165 -47.15 73.11 -12.27
N ASN A 166 -46.47 73.35 -11.14
CA ASN A 166 -46.88 74.39 -10.18
C ASN A 166 -46.93 75.79 -10.81
N GLN A 167 -45.99 76.10 -11.71
CA GLN A 167 -45.98 77.39 -12.40
C GLN A 167 -47.16 77.50 -13.37
N ILE A 168 -47.44 76.45 -14.15
CA ILE A 168 -48.60 76.39 -15.05
C ILE A 168 -49.90 76.52 -14.25
N ASP A 169 -50.05 75.81 -13.14
CA ASP A 169 -51.24 75.87 -12.29
C ASP A 169 -51.46 77.29 -11.73
N LYS A 170 -50.38 77.95 -11.29
CA LYS A 170 -50.41 79.35 -10.85
C LYS A 170 -50.84 80.29 -11.99
N ASP A 171 -50.32 80.07 -13.19
CA ASP A 171 -50.67 80.89 -14.35
C ASP A 171 -52.13 80.68 -14.76
N ILE A 172 -52.65 79.45 -14.69
CA ILE A 172 -54.08 79.14 -14.89
C ILE A 172 -54.94 79.89 -13.87
N GLN A 173 -54.58 79.85 -12.58
CA GLN A 173 -55.30 80.58 -11.53
C GLN A 173 -55.31 82.09 -11.78
N ASN A 174 -54.17 82.66 -12.18
CA ASN A 174 -54.06 84.08 -12.49
C ASN A 174 -54.94 84.45 -13.68
N ILE A 175 -54.94 83.64 -14.76
CA ILE A 175 -55.81 83.86 -15.93
C ILE A 175 -57.28 83.87 -15.51
N GLN A 176 -57.71 82.89 -14.70
CA GLN A 176 -59.10 82.81 -14.21
C GLN A 176 -59.50 83.98 -13.29
N THR A 177 -58.53 84.62 -12.63
CA THR A 177 -58.79 85.67 -11.64
C THR A 177 -58.74 87.08 -12.26
N PHE A 178 -57.83 87.31 -13.19
CA PHE A 178 -57.50 88.65 -13.69
C PHE A 178 -57.98 88.94 -15.12
N ILE A 179 -58.34 87.91 -15.90
CA ILE A 179 -58.87 88.04 -17.26
C ILE A 179 -60.34 87.62 -17.24
#